data_AF-M1EQC8-F1
#
_entry.id   AF-M1EQC8-F1
#
_cell.length_a   1.000
_cell.length_b   1.000
_cell.length_c   1.000
_cell.angle_alpha   90.00
_cell.angle_beta   90.00
_cell.angle_gamma   90.00
#
_symmetry.space_group_name_H-M   'P 1'
#
loop_
_entity.id
_entity.type
_entity.pdbx_description
1 polymer ?
#
loop_
_entity_poly.entity_id
_entity_poly.type
_entity_poly.pdbx_seq_one_letter_code
_entity_poly.pdbx_strand_id
1 'polypeptide(L)'
;EAGQSLEEAKDLAESLELPKAVQDQVPRLQQLLKTFGEGLEGAPPLELQLLHECSPSQMDLLCAQLQLPQLSDPALLQLCTWLLSLSPDLSLSNATILTRSLFLRRILSLTSSASRLLIMALTSFCAKYAYPVCRALLGPVLQAPETGPAQTELLCCLLKDEALAPDTQVLMLGQILELPWKEDTFVVLQSLLERQVEMTPEKFSVLMEKLCKEGPAATASVAYAKLMLTVMTKYQASITEIHRLGLAAALELNTTFLRKPLQAALRHLAP
;
A
#
# COMPACT_ATOMS: atom_id res chain seq x y z
N GLU A 1 -22.80 8.41 -32.81
CA GLU A 1 -23.22 7.90 -31.49
C GLU A 1 -22.07 7.70 -30.49
N ALA A 2 -20.80 7.52 -30.89
CA ALA A 2 -19.67 7.40 -29.94
C ALA A 2 -19.15 8.73 -29.34
N GLY A 3 -19.66 9.89 -29.79
CA GLY A 3 -19.22 11.21 -29.31
C GLY A 3 -20.03 11.76 -28.13
N GLN A 4 -21.28 11.30 -27.95
CA GLN A 4 -22.18 11.79 -26.90
C GLN A 4 -21.86 11.18 -25.52
N SER A 5 -21.32 9.96 -25.48
CA SER A 5 -20.95 9.27 -24.24
C SER A 5 -19.74 9.85 -23.50
N LEU A 6 -18.92 10.67 -24.18
CA LEU A 6 -17.72 11.31 -23.61
C LEU A 6 -17.99 12.70 -23.04
N GLU A 7 -19.00 13.41 -23.56
CA GLU A 7 -19.47 14.68 -22.97
C GLU A 7 -20.38 14.44 -21.77
N GLU A 8 -21.28 13.45 -21.82
CA GLU A 8 -22.12 13.07 -20.66
C GLU A 8 -21.26 12.62 -19.44
N ALA A 9 -20.13 11.95 -19.68
CA ALA A 9 -19.21 11.53 -18.62
C ALA A 9 -18.39 12.69 -18.02
N LYS A 10 -18.20 13.78 -18.76
CA LYS A 10 -17.55 15.01 -18.27
C LYS A 10 -18.53 15.90 -17.51
N ASP A 11 -19.76 16.02 -18.00
CA ASP A 11 -20.81 16.81 -17.34
C ASP A 11 -21.25 16.19 -16.00
N LEU A 12 -21.21 14.86 -15.88
CA LEU A 12 -21.43 14.15 -14.59
C LEU A 12 -20.31 14.37 -13.56
N ALA A 13 -19.09 14.69 -14.01
CA ALA A 13 -17.96 14.96 -13.11
C ALA A 13 -18.00 16.39 -12.53
N GLU A 14 -18.70 17.32 -13.18
CA GLU A 14 -18.78 18.72 -12.77
C GLU A 14 -19.95 19.02 -11.79
N SER A 15 -20.90 18.11 -11.60
CA SER A 15 -22.04 18.30 -10.68
C SER A 15 -21.98 17.40 -9.43
N LEU A 16 -20.79 16.93 -9.02
CA LEU A 16 -20.68 16.10 -7.82
C LEU A 16 -20.86 16.97 -6.58
N GLU A 17 -22.04 16.90 -5.97
CA GLU A 17 -22.37 17.62 -4.75
C GLU A 17 -22.25 16.73 -3.51
N LEU A 18 -21.82 17.32 -2.39
CA LEU A 18 -21.84 16.66 -1.09
C LEU A 18 -23.29 16.51 -0.60
N PRO A 19 -23.61 15.49 0.21
CA PRO A 19 -24.90 15.44 0.91
C PRO A 19 -25.10 16.73 1.70
N LYS A 20 -26.32 17.31 1.67
CA LYS A 20 -26.60 18.62 2.29
C LYS A 20 -26.14 18.71 3.76
N ALA A 21 -26.42 17.67 4.54
CA ALA A 21 -26.00 17.60 5.94
C ALA A 21 -24.48 17.63 6.11
N VAL A 22 -23.72 17.00 5.21
CA VAL A 22 -22.25 17.08 5.17
C VAL A 22 -21.81 18.48 4.75
N GLN A 23 -22.38 19.01 3.67
CA GLN A 23 -22.04 20.32 3.09
C GLN A 23 -22.17 21.44 4.12
N ASP A 24 -23.26 21.44 4.88
CA ASP A 24 -23.54 22.42 5.94
C ASP A 24 -22.53 22.35 7.09
N GLN A 25 -21.91 21.18 7.32
CA GLN A 25 -20.92 20.98 8.38
C GLN A 25 -19.46 21.12 7.93
N VAL A 26 -19.18 21.27 6.62
CA VAL A 26 -17.80 21.45 6.12
C VAL A 26 -17.06 22.60 6.82
N PRO A 27 -17.63 23.81 6.99
CA PRO A 27 -16.92 24.91 7.66
C PRO A 27 -16.55 24.57 9.10
N ARG A 28 -17.42 23.83 9.79
CA ARG A 28 -17.21 23.41 11.17
C ARG A 28 -16.13 22.33 11.27
N LEU A 29 -16.15 21.35 10.36
CA LEU A 29 -15.10 20.34 10.25
C LEU A 29 -13.74 20.99 9.95
N GLN A 30 -13.68 21.95 9.03
CA GLN A 30 -12.45 22.71 8.75
C GLN A 30 -11.95 23.47 9.98
N GLN A 31 -12.84 24.09 10.75
CA GLN A 31 -12.47 24.78 11.99
C GLN A 31 -11.88 23.79 13.01
N LEU A 32 -12.50 22.63 13.19
CA LEU A 32 -12.01 21.57 14.08
C LEU A 32 -10.62 21.08 13.67
N LEU A 33 -10.40 20.87 12.37
CA LEU A 33 -9.09 20.47 11.84
C LEU A 33 -8.00 21.52 12.09
N LYS A 34 -8.35 22.82 12.06
CA LYS A 34 -7.41 23.92 12.35
C LYS A 34 -7.04 24.02 13.83
N THR A 35 -7.97 23.68 14.73
CA THR A 35 -7.72 23.68 16.18
C THR A 35 -6.90 22.48 16.66
N PHE A 36 -6.67 21.48 15.79
CA PHE A 36 -5.81 20.36 16.13
C PHE A 36 -4.36 20.82 16.36
N GLY A 37 -3.88 20.60 17.58
CA GLY A 37 -2.56 21.02 18.04
C GLY A 37 -2.59 22.02 19.20
N GLU A 38 -3.75 22.60 19.52
CA GLU A 38 -3.93 23.52 20.66
C GLU A 38 -4.25 22.79 21.99
N GLY A 39 -4.03 21.47 22.07
CA GLY A 39 -4.27 20.68 23.28
C GLY A 39 -5.70 20.13 23.42
N LEU A 40 -6.45 20.01 22.32
CA LEU A 40 -7.77 19.36 22.31
C LEU A 40 -7.65 17.84 22.48
N GLU A 41 -7.50 17.40 23.73
CA GLU A 41 -7.95 16.06 24.15
C GLU A 41 -9.47 16.09 24.18
N GLY A 42 -10.12 15.34 23.28
CA GLY A 42 -11.57 15.37 23.18
C GLY A 42 -12.12 14.17 22.44
N ALA A 43 -13.36 13.80 22.79
CA ALA A 43 -14.14 12.81 22.07
C ALA A 43 -14.32 13.24 20.60
N PRO A 44 -14.47 12.28 19.66
CA PRO A 44 -14.74 12.60 18.28
C PRO A 44 -16.02 13.46 18.16
N PRO A 45 -16.00 14.53 17.35
CA PRO A 45 -17.18 15.34 17.09
C PRO A 45 -18.25 14.50 16.39
N LEU A 46 -19.52 14.72 16.74
CA LEU A 46 -20.66 14.02 16.12
C LEU A 46 -20.69 14.26 14.60
N GLU A 47 -20.18 15.40 14.14
CA GLU A 47 -20.09 15.76 12.72
C GLU A 47 -19.21 14.78 11.93
N LEU A 48 -18.29 14.06 12.59
CA LEU A 48 -17.47 13.04 11.95
C LEU A 48 -18.29 11.80 11.56
N GLN A 49 -19.46 11.57 12.17
CA GLN A 49 -20.36 10.48 11.76
C GLN A 49 -20.98 10.73 10.38
N LEU A 50 -21.03 11.98 9.91
CA LEU A 50 -21.56 12.32 8.58
C LEU A 50 -20.70 11.77 7.44
N LEU A 51 -19.48 11.30 7.73
CA LEU A 51 -18.66 10.56 6.77
C LEU A 51 -19.37 9.30 6.23
N HIS A 52 -20.31 8.73 6.99
CA HIS A 52 -21.11 7.59 6.55
C HIS A 52 -22.18 7.94 5.50
N GLU A 53 -22.54 9.22 5.37
CA GLU A 53 -23.49 9.68 4.35
C GLU A 53 -22.84 9.85 2.97
N CYS A 54 -21.51 9.88 2.91
CA CYS A 54 -20.76 10.08 1.68
C CYS A 54 -20.62 8.78 0.89
N SER A 55 -20.99 8.83 -0.40
CA SER A 55 -20.47 7.86 -1.38
C SER A 55 -18.95 8.00 -1.54
N PRO A 56 -18.26 7.02 -2.17
CA PRO A 56 -16.83 7.11 -2.42
C PRO A 56 -16.39 8.39 -3.15
N SER A 57 -17.07 8.78 -4.23
CA SER A 57 -16.73 10.01 -4.95
C SER A 57 -16.92 11.26 -4.08
N GLN A 58 -17.99 11.31 -3.28
CA GLN A 58 -18.23 12.41 -2.35
C GLN A 58 -17.22 12.45 -1.21
N MET A 59 -16.74 11.29 -0.74
CA MET A 59 -15.69 11.20 0.25
C MET A 59 -14.40 11.84 -0.27
N ASP A 60 -14.04 11.60 -1.54
CA ASP A 60 -12.86 12.19 -2.17
C ASP A 60 -12.98 13.72 -2.26
N LEU A 61 -14.15 14.21 -2.70
CA LEU A 61 -14.46 15.64 -2.72
C LEU A 61 -14.37 16.27 -1.32
N LEU A 62 -14.95 15.62 -0.31
CA LEU A 62 -14.90 16.08 1.08
C LEU A 62 -13.46 16.14 1.59
N CYS A 63 -12.65 15.11 1.32
CA CYS A 63 -11.24 15.06 1.68
C CYS A 63 -10.46 16.25 1.10
N ALA A 64 -10.74 16.61 -0.16
CA ALA A 64 -10.15 17.78 -0.81
C ALA A 64 -10.61 19.10 -0.18
N GLN A 65 -11.91 19.26 0.09
CA GLN A 65 -12.46 20.46 0.75
C GLN A 65 -11.91 20.65 2.16
N LEU A 66 -11.69 19.55 2.90
CA LEU A 66 -11.08 19.57 4.23
C LEU A 66 -9.56 19.75 4.21
N GLN A 67 -8.93 19.72 3.02
CA GLN A 67 -7.48 19.86 2.85
C GLN A 67 -6.68 18.83 3.68
N LEU A 68 -7.19 17.61 3.84
CA LEU A 68 -6.56 16.55 4.63
C LEU A 68 -5.08 16.28 4.27
N PRO A 69 -4.65 16.35 2.98
CA PRO A 69 -3.24 16.19 2.63
C PRO A 69 -2.32 17.28 3.21
N GLN A 70 -2.85 18.41 3.70
CA GLN A 70 -2.10 19.56 4.22
C GLN A 70 -2.02 19.62 5.76
N LEU A 71 -2.71 18.72 6.48
CA LEU A 71 -2.66 18.67 7.95
C LEU A 71 -1.21 18.55 8.47
N SER A 72 -0.94 19.00 9.68
CA SER A 72 0.32 18.69 10.37
C SER A 72 0.31 17.23 10.86
N ASP A 73 1.47 16.64 11.12
CA ASP A 73 1.53 15.26 11.64
C ASP A 73 0.81 15.07 12.99
N PRO A 74 0.85 16.02 13.96
CA PRO A 74 0.01 15.94 15.15
C PRO A 74 -1.48 15.95 14.83
N ALA A 75 -1.93 16.82 13.92
CA ALA A 75 -3.33 16.90 13.52
C ALA A 75 -3.80 15.64 12.79
N LEU A 76 -2.94 15.06 11.95
CA LEU A 76 -3.16 13.78 11.29
C LEU A 76 -3.36 12.66 12.32
N LEU A 77 -2.46 12.54 13.30
CA LEU A 77 -2.57 11.51 14.34
C LEU A 77 -3.87 11.64 15.15
N GLN A 78 -4.22 12.88 15.54
CA GLN A 78 -5.46 13.14 16.26
C GLN A 78 -6.69 12.78 15.41
N LEU A 79 -6.70 13.17 14.13
CA LEU A 79 -7.78 12.81 13.20
C LEU A 79 -7.90 11.29 13.04
N CYS A 80 -6.79 10.57 12.86
CA CYS A 80 -6.79 9.11 12.81
C CYS A 80 -7.37 8.50 14.07
N THR A 81 -7.06 9.05 15.25
CA THR A 81 -7.61 8.59 16.53
C THR A 81 -9.13 8.74 16.56
N TRP A 82 -9.65 9.88 16.11
CA TRP A 82 -11.10 10.09 15.99
C TRP A 82 -11.76 9.18 14.95
N LEU A 83 -11.16 9.01 13.76
CA LEU A 83 -11.67 8.11 12.72
C LEU A 83 -11.70 6.64 13.18
N LEU A 84 -10.74 6.22 14.00
CA LEU A 84 -10.70 4.88 14.58
C LEU A 84 -11.84 4.62 15.57
N SER A 85 -12.36 5.66 16.21
CA SER A 85 -13.48 5.59 17.15
C SER A 85 -14.87 5.67 16.51
N LEU A 86 -14.96 5.84 15.19
CA LEU A 86 -16.24 5.80 14.48
C LEU A 86 -16.91 4.43 14.64
N SER A 87 -18.24 4.48 14.81
CA SER A 87 -19.13 3.32 14.84
C SER A 87 -20.42 3.70 14.10
N PRO A 88 -20.81 2.96 13.04
CA PRO A 88 -20.15 1.78 12.49
C PRO A 88 -18.79 2.10 11.87
N ASP A 89 -18.03 1.06 11.49
CA ASP A 89 -16.77 1.24 10.78
C ASP A 89 -16.99 1.82 9.39
N LEU A 90 -15.98 2.52 8.87
CA LEU A 90 -16.02 3.03 7.49
C LEU A 90 -16.06 1.86 6.50
N SER A 91 -16.83 2.04 5.42
CA SER A 91 -16.83 1.08 4.32
C SER A 91 -15.43 0.95 3.71
N LEU A 92 -15.12 -0.21 3.12
CA LEU A 92 -13.85 -0.47 2.45
C LEU A 92 -13.47 0.67 1.47
N SER A 93 -14.42 1.09 0.63
CA SER A 93 -14.19 2.14 -0.37
C SER A 93 -13.87 3.49 0.27
N ASN A 94 -14.65 3.91 1.27
CA ASN A 94 -14.42 5.20 1.94
C ASN A 94 -13.11 5.18 2.74
N ALA A 95 -12.80 4.08 3.42
CA ALA A 95 -11.53 3.92 4.12
C ALA A 95 -10.32 3.95 3.17
N THR A 96 -10.43 3.35 1.96
CA THR A 96 -9.39 3.43 0.93
C THR A 96 -9.17 4.88 0.45
N ILE A 97 -10.25 5.64 0.21
CA ILE A 97 -10.16 7.05 -0.20
C ILE A 97 -9.54 7.91 0.90
N LEU A 98 -10.03 7.78 2.13
CA LEU A 98 -9.47 8.48 3.28
C LEU A 98 -7.99 8.14 3.46
N THR A 99 -7.59 6.87 3.34
CA THR A 99 -6.16 6.50 3.41
C THR A 99 -5.35 7.26 2.36
N ARG A 100 -5.81 7.28 1.09
CA ARG A 100 -5.09 8.00 0.04
C ARG A 100 -4.96 9.48 0.38
N SER A 101 -6.05 10.13 0.78
CA SER A 101 -6.02 11.55 1.11
C SER A 101 -5.17 11.88 2.33
N LEU A 102 -5.13 11.00 3.33
CA LEU A 102 -4.40 11.23 4.58
C LEU A 102 -2.91 11.01 4.39
N PHE A 103 -2.51 9.94 3.68
CA PHE A 103 -1.14 9.44 3.72
C PHE A 103 -0.39 9.47 2.39
N LEU A 104 -1.06 9.33 1.24
CA LEU A 104 -0.36 9.08 -0.03
C LEU A 104 0.61 10.21 -0.39
N ARG A 105 0.13 11.46 -0.43
CA ARG A 105 0.99 12.61 -0.75
C ARG A 105 2.14 12.73 0.25
N ARG A 106 1.89 12.53 1.54
CA ARG A 106 2.92 12.62 2.59
C ARG A 106 4.03 11.61 2.38
N ILE A 107 3.66 10.36 2.10
CA ILE A 107 4.60 9.27 1.86
C ILE A 107 5.42 9.55 0.59
N LEU A 108 4.76 9.95 -0.50
CA LEU A 108 5.45 10.27 -1.74
C LEU A 108 6.44 11.44 -1.58
N SER A 109 6.12 12.43 -0.77
CA SER A 109 7.00 13.59 -0.51
C SER A 109 8.12 13.34 0.50
N LEU A 110 8.30 12.12 1.01
CA LEU A 110 9.38 11.81 1.95
C LEU A 110 10.75 11.87 1.27
N THR A 111 11.63 12.73 1.79
CA THR A 111 13.06 12.79 1.41
C THR A 111 13.97 12.10 2.45
N SER A 112 13.42 11.72 3.60
CA SER A 112 14.07 11.01 4.70
C SER A 112 13.06 10.09 5.38
N SER A 113 13.49 9.26 6.33
CA SER A 113 12.58 8.43 7.13
C SER A 113 11.44 9.27 7.73
N ALA A 114 10.25 8.67 7.75
CA ALA A 114 9.04 9.30 8.22
C ALA A 114 9.15 9.73 9.69
N SER A 115 8.45 10.81 10.04
CA SER A 115 8.36 11.24 11.43
C SER A 115 7.70 10.16 12.29
N ARG A 116 8.03 10.14 13.59
CA ARG A 116 7.39 9.22 14.55
C ARG A 116 5.87 9.36 14.55
N LEU A 117 5.35 10.60 14.43
CA LEU A 117 3.92 10.87 14.44
C LEU A 117 3.23 10.33 13.18
N LEU A 118 3.86 10.48 12.01
CA LEU A 118 3.35 9.89 10.76
C LEU A 118 3.31 8.37 10.84
N ILE A 119 4.37 7.74 11.35
CA ILE A 119 4.40 6.29 11.57
C ILE A 119 3.28 5.86 12.51
N MET A 120 3.14 6.52 13.66
CA MET A 120 2.08 6.20 14.63
C MET A 120 0.67 6.36 14.06
N ALA A 121 0.43 7.42 13.29
CA ALA A 121 -0.87 7.65 12.66
C ALA A 121 -1.19 6.55 11.63
N LEU A 122 -0.20 6.20 10.80
CA LEU A 122 -0.34 5.19 9.78
C LEU A 122 -0.54 3.79 10.37
N THR A 123 0.28 3.36 11.33
CA THR A 123 0.20 2.01 11.91
C THR A 123 -1.05 1.83 12.77
N SER A 124 -1.43 2.83 13.57
CA SER A 124 -2.70 2.79 14.34
C SER A 124 -3.92 2.72 13.42
N PHE A 125 -3.93 3.48 12.32
CA PHE A 125 -5.01 3.43 11.35
C PHE A 125 -5.04 2.08 10.60
N CYS A 126 -3.86 1.55 10.26
CA CYS A 126 -3.72 0.23 9.62
C CYS A 126 -4.16 -0.92 10.52
N ALA A 127 -3.99 -0.83 11.84
CA ALA A 127 -4.43 -1.87 12.77
C ALA A 127 -5.94 -2.17 12.68
N LYS A 128 -6.76 -1.16 12.33
CA LYS A 128 -8.21 -1.33 12.09
C LYS A 128 -8.55 -1.50 10.61
N TYR A 129 -7.91 -0.74 9.73
CA TYR A 129 -8.25 -0.67 8.30
C TYR A 129 -7.16 -1.28 7.41
N ALA A 130 -6.60 -2.43 7.80
CA ALA A 130 -5.39 -3.00 7.19
C ALA A 130 -5.48 -3.17 5.66
N TYR A 131 -6.53 -3.83 5.17
CA TYR A 131 -6.74 -4.02 3.74
C TYR A 131 -7.00 -2.70 2.98
N PRO A 132 -7.93 -1.80 3.42
CA PRO A 132 -8.08 -0.48 2.82
C PRO A 132 -6.77 0.31 2.73
N VAL A 133 -5.96 0.27 3.79
CA VAL A 133 -4.69 1.00 3.88
C VAL A 133 -3.68 0.48 2.87
N CYS A 134 -3.43 -0.81 2.89
CA CYS A 134 -2.43 -1.41 2.00
C CYS A 134 -2.87 -1.29 0.52
N ARG A 135 -4.16 -1.50 0.22
CA ARG A 135 -4.72 -1.31 -1.14
C ARG A 135 -4.60 0.13 -1.64
N ALA A 136 -4.79 1.10 -0.74
CA ALA A 136 -4.69 2.51 -1.08
C ALA A 136 -3.25 2.94 -1.43
N LEU A 137 -2.26 2.34 -0.76
CA LEU A 137 -0.88 2.81 -0.76
C LEU A 137 0.06 1.98 -1.65
N LEU A 138 -0.03 0.65 -1.65
CA LEU A 138 0.97 -0.21 -2.31
C LEU A 138 1.17 0.13 -3.79
N GLY A 139 0.10 0.09 -4.58
CA GLY A 139 0.17 0.36 -6.02
C GLY A 139 0.70 1.77 -6.31
N PRO A 140 0.03 2.84 -5.83
CA PRO A 140 0.47 4.20 -6.09
C PRO A 140 1.88 4.52 -5.62
N VAL A 141 2.28 4.03 -4.43
CA VAL A 141 3.63 4.29 -3.90
C VAL A 141 4.68 3.48 -4.67
N LEU A 142 4.42 2.24 -5.06
CA LEU A 142 5.39 1.47 -5.85
C LEU A 142 5.49 1.95 -7.30
N GLN A 143 4.42 2.50 -7.88
CA GLN A 143 4.46 3.00 -9.26
C GLN A 143 5.03 4.41 -9.40
N ALA A 144 5.14 5.16 -8.29
CA ALA A 144 5.70 6.51 -8.34
C ALA A 144 7.18 6.50 -8.81
N PRO A 145 7.62 7.51 -9.57
CA PRO A 145 9.00 7.58 -10.04
C PRO A 145 9.98 7.93 -8.90
N GLU A 146 9.51 8.65 -7.87
CA GLU A 146 10.30 9.14 -6.74
C GLU A 146 10.38 8.15 -5.57
N THR A 147 9.83 6.94 -5.72
CA THR A 147 9.90 5.91 -4.68
C THR A 147 11.35 5.58 -4.34
N GLY A 148 11.65 5.55 -3.04
CA GLY A 148 12.95 5.14 -2.56
C GLY A 148 12.90 4.50 -1.17
N PRO A 149 14.02 4.49 -0.44
CA PRO A 149 14.14 3.80 0.84
C PRO A 149 13.12 4.25 1.89
N ALA A 150 12.83 5.55 2.00
CA ALA A 150 11.89 6.05 2.99
C ALA A 150 10.45 5.55 2.77
N GLN A 151 10.04 5.45 1.50
CA GLN A 151 8.72 4.96 1.11
C GLN A 151 8.63 3.44 1.29
N THR A 152 9.64 2.72 0.81
CA THR A 152 9.68 1.24 0.91
C THR A 152 9.79 0.78 2.36
N GLU A 153 10.50 1.50 3.23
CA GLU A 153 10.55 1.24 4.67
C GLU A 153 9.15 1.23 5.29
N LEU A 154 8.32 2.24 4.96
CA LEU A 154 6.93 2.31 5.44
C LEU A 154 6.07 1.17 4.88
N LEU A 155 6.16 0.87 3.58
CA LEU A 155 5.40 -0.23 2.99
C LEU A 155 5.79 -1.58 3.62
N CYS A 156 7.08 -1.81 3.83
CA CYS A 156 7.58 -3.00 4.51
C CYS A 156 7.09 -3.07 5.96
N CYS A 157 7.08 -1.93 6.68
CA CYS A 157 6.53 -1.86 8.04
C CYS A 157 5.06 -2.28 8.08
N LEU A 158 4.23 -1.78 7.15
CA LEU A 158 2.81 -2.17 7.04
C LEU A 158 2.63 -3.66 6.76
N LEU A 159 3.43 -4.22 5.85
CA LEU A 159 3.32 -5.63 5.46
C LEU A 159 3.84 -6.60 6.53
N LYS A 160 4.75 -6.14 7.40
CA LYS A 160 5.31 -6.90 8.53
C LYS A 160 4.46 -6.81 9.79
N ASP A 161 3.38 -6.03 9.79
CA ASP A 161 2.50 -5.91 10.94
C ASP A 161 1.82 -7.26 11.24
N GLU A 162 1.96 -7.73 12.49
CA GLU A 162 1.35 -8.99 12.95
C GLU A 162 -0.18 -8.94 12.96
N ALA A 163 -0.78 -7.75 13.01
CA ALA A 163 -2.23 -7.56 12.89
C ALA A 163 -2.75 -7.81 11.46
N LEU A 164 -1.88 -7.90 10.46
CA LEU A 164 -2.28 -8.14 9.07
C LEU A 164 -2.72 -9.59 8.87
N ALA A 165 -4.04 -9.81 8.78
CA ALA A 165 -4.64 -11.13 8.62
C ALA A 165 -4.11 -11.87 7.35
N PRO A 166 -3.99 -13.22 7.40
CA PRO A 166 -3.47 -14.02 6.27
C PRO A 166 -4.16 -13.75 4.93
N ASP A 167 -5.50 -13.68 4.92
CA ASP A 167 -6.26 -13.38 3.71
C ASP A 167 -5.89 -12.01 3.10
N THR A 168 -5.60 -11.03 3.96
CA THR A 168 -5.15 -9.71 3.51
C THR A 168 -3.77 -9.80 2.87
N GLN A 169 -2.85 -10.60 3.44
CA GLN A 169 -1.53 -10.84 2.85
C GLN A 169 -1.64 -11.45 1.45
N VAL A 170 -2.54 -12.42 1.24
CA VAL A 170 -2.79 -13.07 -0.06
C VAL A 170 -3.35 -12.08 -1.09
N LEU A 171 -4.20 -11.15 -0.66
CA LEU A 171 -4.71 -10.07 -1.51
C LEU A 171 -3.61 -9.07 -1.87
N MET A 172 -2.76 -8.69 -0.92
CA MET A 172 -1.63 -7.77 -1.15
C MET A 172 -0.61 -8.37 -2.09
N LEU A 173 -0.31 -9.66 -1.94
CA LEU A 173 0.55 -10.38 -2.87
C LEU A 173 -0.02 -10.31 -4.29
N GLY A 174 -1.32 -10.59 -4.46
CA GLY A 174 -1.97 -10.48 -5.78
C GLY A 174 -1.78 -9.11 -6.42
N GLN A 175 -2.01 -8.04 -5.65
CA GLN A 175 -1.80 -6.67 -6.12
C GLN A 175 -0.35 -6.40 -6.52
N ILE A 176 0.64 -6.83 -5.72
CA ILE A 176 2.07 -6.60 -6.03
C ILE A 176 2.51 -7.39 -7.28
N LEU A 177 1.96 -8.60 -7.49
CA LEU A 177 2.27 -9.41 -8.68
C LEU A 177 1.75 -8.77 -9.97
N GLU A 178 0.72 -7.93 -9.91
CA GLU A 178 0.20 -7.19 -11.08
C GLU A 178 1.03 -5.95 -11.45
N LEU A 179 1.89 -5.46 -10.54
CA LEU A 179 2.68 -4.24 -10.77
C LEU A 179 3.90 -4.48 -11.65
N PRO A 180 4.42 -3.46 -12.35
CA PRO A 180 5.78 -3.50 -12.89
C PRO A 180 6.81 -3.73 -11.77
N TRP A 181 7.79 -4.59 -12.04
CA TRP A 181 8.83 -4.90 -11.07
C TRP A 181 10.04 -4.01 -11.28
N LYS A 182 10.50 -3.42 -10.19
CA LYS A 182 11.71 -2.59 -10.07
C LYS A 182 12.32 -2.82 -8.69
N GLU A 183 13.44 -2.15 -8.40
CA GLU A 183 14.19 -2.32 -7.14
C GLU A 183 13.29 -2.26 -5.90
N ASP A 184 12.42 -1.24 -5.82
CA ASP A 184 11.50 -1.05 -4.70
C ASP A 184 10.48 -2.20 -4.57
N THR A 185 9.98 -2.71 -5.70
CA THR A 185 9.03 -3.82 -5.72
C THR A 185 9.66 -5.08 -5.16
N PHE A 186 10.95 -5.34 -5.45
CA PHE A 186 11.65 -6.50 -4.88
C PHE A 186 11.74 -6.43 -3.36
N VAL A 187 12.04 -5.25 -2.80
CA VAL A 187 12.15 -5.05 -1.34
C VAL A 187 10.82 -5.31 -0.65
N VAL A 188 9.74 -4.73 -1.17
CA VAL A 188 8.40 -4.84 -0.57
C VAL A 188 7.86 -6.26 -0.73
N LEU A 189 8.01 -6.87 -1.91
CA LEU A 189 7.60 -8.25 -2.14
C LEU A 189 8.38 -9.23 -1.28
N GLN A 190 9.69 -9.05 -1.14
CA GLN A 190 10.53 -9.90 -0.31
C GLN A 190 10.09 -9.83 1.16
N SER A 191 9.79 -8.63 1.66
CA SER A 191 9.28 -8.43 3.03
C SER A 191 7.95 -9.14 3.28
N LEU A 192 7.06 -9.17 2.28
CA LEU A 192 5.81 -9.92 2.37
C LEU A 192 6.07 -11.43 2.35
N LEU A 193 6.88 -11.91 1.41
CA LEU A 193 7.17 -13.34 1.26
C LEU A 193 7.98 -13.93 2.42
N GLU A 194 8.72 -13.11 3.18
CA GLU A 194 9.35 -13.51 4.44
C GLU A 194 8.35 -14.09 5.44
N ARG A 195 7.09 -13.64 5.38
CA ARG A 195 5.98 -14.11 6.22
C ARG A 195 5.38 -15.45 5.80
N GLN A 196 5.88 -16.07 4.72
CA GLN A 196 5.36 -17.35 4.19
C GLN A 196 3.86 -17.26 3.81
N VAL A 197 3.50 -16.24 3.03
CA VAL A 197 2.14 -16.04 2.54
C VAL A 197 1.70 -17.24 1.70
N GLU A 198 0.52 -17.77 1.99
CA GLU A 198 -0.06 -18.86 1.22
C GLU A 198 -0.31 -18.45 -0.24
N MET A 199 0.07 -19.33 -1.17
CA MET A 199 -0.05 -19.07 -2.60
C MET A 199 -0.72 -20.24 -3.30
N THR A 200 -1.64 -19.92 -4.21
CA THR A 200 -2.13 -20.90 -5.16
C THR A 200 -1.04 -21.21 -6.21
N PRO A 201 -1.07 -22.38 -6.86
CA PRO A 201 -0.11 -22.72 -7.91
C PRO A 201 -0.06 -21.68 -9.04
N GLU A 202 -1.19 -21.06 -9.37
CA GLU A 202 -1.29 -20.04 -10.42
C GLU A 202 -0.55 -18.76 -10.01
N LYS A 203 -0.79 -18.25 -8.79
CA LYS A 203 -0.06 -17.09 -8.26
C LYS A 203 1.44 -17.37 -8.13
N PHE A 204 1.81 -18.57 -7.70
CA PHE A 204 3.21 -18.98 -7.62
C PHE A 204 3.87 -19.05 -9.01
N SER A 205 3.15 -19.54 -10.02
CA SER A 205 3.66 -19.58 -11.40
C SER A 205 3.91 -18.17 -11.94
N VAL A 206 3.01 -17.21 -11.68
CA VAL A 206 3.21 -15.79 -12.03
C VAL A 206 4.44 -15.20 -11.31
N LEU A 207 4.61 -15.49 -10.02
CA LEU A 207 5.80 -15.09 -9.26
C LEU A 207 7.09 -15.60 -9.92
N MET A 208 7.12 -16.89 -10.29
CA MET A 208 8.27 -17.54 -10.90
C MET A 208 8.58 -16.99 -12.30
N GLU A 209 7.56 -16.79 -13.13
CA GLU A 209 7.71 -16.20 -14.46
C GLU A 209 8.36 -14.81 -14.38
N LYS A 210 7.83 -13.95 -13.49
CA LYS A 210 8.36 -12.60 -13.30
C LYS A 210 9.76 -12.62 -12.73
N LEU A 211 10.06 -13.48 -11.75
CA LEU A 211 11.41 -13.64 -11.23
C LEU A 211 12.42 -13.98 -12.32
N CYS A 212 12.10 -14.95 -13.17
CA CYS A 212 13.00 -15.34 -14.26
C CYS A 212 13.16 -14.22 -15.29
N LYS A 213 12.06 -13.52 -15.61
CA LYS A 213 12.04 -12.42 -16.58
C LYS A 213 12.87 -11.21 -16.14
N GLU A 214 12.83 -10.84 -14.86
CA GLU A 214 13.56 -9.66 -14.36
C GLU A 214 15.06 -9.90 -14.16
N GLY A 215 15.51 -11.16 -14.11
CA GLY A 215 16.90 -11.53 -13.84
C GLY A 215 17.96 -10.82 -14.71
N PRO A 216 17.80 -10.75 -16.05
CA PRO A 216 18.74 -10.06 -16.92
C PRO A 216 18.87 -8.55 -16.66
N ALA A 217 17.80 -7.89 -16.17
CA ALA A 217 17.82 -6.47 -15.84
C ALA A 217 18.35 -6.21 -14.41
N ALA A 218 18.24 -7.21 -13.52
CA ALA A 218 18.52 -7.10 -12.09
C ALA A 218 19.85 -7.76 -11.66
N THR A 219 20.82 -7.90 -12.57
CA THR A 219 22.07 -8.68 -12.34
C THR A 219 22.88 -8.24 -11.13
N ALA A 220 22.92 -6.93 -10.83
CA ALA A 220 23.62 -6.33 -9.70
C ALA A 220 22.70 -5.94 -8.53
N SER A 221 21.39 -6.23 -8.62
CA SER A 221 20.41 -5.87 -7.61
C SER A 221 20.49 -6.82 -6.41
N VAL A 222 20.84 -6.26 -5.25
CA VAL A 222 20.86 -7.01 -3.98
C VAL A 222 19.42 -7.31 -3.53
N ALA A 223 18.46 -6.43 -3.80
CA ALA A 223 17.06 -6.65 -3.45
C ALA A 223 16.47 -7.83 -4.23
N TYR A 224 16.72 -7.90 -5.53
CA TYR A 224 16.33 -9.04 -6.37
C TYR A 224 17.00 -10.34 -5.91
N ALA A 225 18.31 -10.31 -5.63
CA ALA A 225 19.03 -11.48 -5.13
C ALA A 225 18.48 -11.98 -3.79
N LYS A 226 18.09 -11.08 -2.88
CA LYS A 226 17.41 -11.45 -1.62
C LYS A 226 16.04 -12.05 -1.87
N LEU A 227 15.24 -11.46 -2.77
CA LEU A 227 13.93 -11.98 -3.14
C LEU A 227 14.03 -13.41 -3.69
N MET A 228 14.95 -13.65 -4.65
CA MET A 228 15.21 -15.00 -5.17
C MET A 228 15.56 -15.98 -4.04
N LEU A 229 16.47 -15.59 -3.15
CA LEU A 229 16.90 -16.43 -2.03
C LEU A 229 15.71 -16.75 -1.09
N THR A 230 14.88 -15.76 -0.78
CA THR A 230 13.65 -15.94 0.00
C THR A 230 12.72 -16.95 -0.65
N VAL A 231 12.49 -16.86 -1.98
CA VAL A 231 11.65 -17.80 -2.71
C VAL A 231 12.21 -19.22 -2.69
N MET A 232 13.50 -19.36 -3.00
CA MET A 232 14.17 -20.67 -3.07
C MET A 232 14.29 -21.37 -1.71
N THR A 233 14.25 -20.63 -0.60
CA THR A 233 14.41 -21.21 0.74
C THR A 233 13.07 -21.43 1.45
N LYS A 234 12.11 -20.51 1.30
CA LYS A 234 10.80 -20.61 1.99
C LYS A 234 9.74 -21.33 1.17
N TYR A 235 9.85 -21.32 -0.16
CA TYR A 235 8.85 -21.91 -1.05
C TYR A 235 9.41 -23.07 -1.88
N GLN A 236 10.47 -23.71 -1.37
CA GLN A 236 11.16 -24.83 -2.02
C GLN A 236 10.21 -25.96 -2.45
N ALA A 237 9.18 -26.25 -1.66
CA ALA A 237 8.22 -27.32 -1.94
C ALA A 237 7.30 -27.03 -3.15
N SER A 238 7.22 -25.77 -3.58
CA SER A 238 6.38 -25.34 -4.70
C SER A 238 7.18 -25.16 -6.00
N ILE A 239 8.50 -25.29 -5.94
CA ILE A 239 9.39 -25.11 -7.09
C ILE A 239 9.44 -26.41 -7.91
N THR A 240 9.04 -26.32 -9.18
CA THR A 240 9.12 -27.42 -10.14
C THR A 240 10.47 -27.40 -10.86
N GLU A 241 10.80 -28.48 -11.58
CA GLU A 241 12.03 -28.53 -12.40
C GLU A 241 12.10 -27.40 -13.44
N ILE A 242 10.97 -27.03 -14.06
CA ILE A 242 10.90 -25.92 -15.02
C ILE A 242 11.24 -24.59 -14.33
N HIS A 243 10.66 -24.35 -13.15
CA HIS A 243 10.96 -23.18 -12.33
C HIS A 243 12.45 -23.14 -11.92
N ARG A 244 13.01 -24.29 -11.54
CA ARG A 244 14.42 -24.43 -11.14
C ARG A 244 15.37 -24.08 -12.29
N LEU A 245 15.08 -24.55 -13.51
CA LEU A 245 15.88 -24.23 -14.70
C LEU A 245 15.81 -22.72 -15.04
N GLY A 246 14.64 -22.10 -14.94
CA GLY A 246 14.48 -20.66 -15.13
C GLY A 246 15.27 -19.84 -14.11
N LEU A 247 15.22 -20.22 -12.83
CA LEU A 247 16.02 -19.59 -11.77
C LEU A 247 17.52 -19.77 -12.00
N ALA A 248 17.95 -20.94 -12.49
CA ALA A 248 19.35 -21.20 -12.80
C ALA A 248 19.87 -20.23 -13.87
N ALA A 249 19.12 -20.05 -14.97
CA ALA A 249 19.48 -19.12 -16.04
C ALA A 249 19.57 -17.67 -15.54
N ALA A 250 18.61 -17.21 -14.72
CA ALA A 250 18.66 -15.88 -14.12
C ALA A 250 19.87 -15.72 -13.17
N LEU A 251 20.20 -16.76 -12.40
CA LEU A 251 21.30 -16.75 -11.44
C LEU A 251 22.69 -16.72 -12.10
N GLU A 252 22.85 -17.30 -13.29
CA GLU A 252 24.12 -17.26 -14.03
C GLU A 252 24.60 -15.83 -14.30
N LEU A 253 23.63 -14.91 -14.52
CA LEU A 253 23.87 -13.50 -14.77
C LEU A 253 24.08 -12.69 -13.49
N ASN A 254 23.83 -13.25 -12.29
CA ASN A 254 23.94 -12.52 -11.04
C ASN A 254 25.41 -12.20 -10.71
N THR A 255 25.67 -10.92 -10.41
CA THR A 255 27.00 -10.39 -10.07
C THR A 255 27.13 -9.96 -8.61
N THR A 256 26.07 -10.16 -7.80
CA THR A 256 26.04 -9.77 -6.40
C THR A 256 26.87 -10.71 -5.50
N PHE A 257 27.17 -10.26 -4.29
CA PHE A 257 27.81 -11.09 -3.27
C PHE A 257 26.93 -12.29 -2.82
N LEU A 258 25.62 -12.26 -3.11
CA LEU A 258 24.69 -13.36 -2.80
C LEU A 258 24.72 -14.50 -3.81
N ARG A 259 25.54 -14.43 -4.86
CA ARG A 259 25.67 -15.49 -5.86
C ARG A 259 25.96 -16.86 -5.26
N LYS A 260 26.89 -16.96 -4.29
CA LYS A 260 27.23 -18.23 -3.63
C LYS A 260 26.05 -18.79 -2.81
N PRO A 261 25.41 -18.01 -1.90
CA PRO A 261 24.16 -18.42 -1.25
C PRO A 261 23.08 -18.90 -2.20
N LEU A 262 22.85 -18.17 -3.29
CA LEU A 262 21.84 -18.53 -4.29
C LEU A 262 22.17 -19.84 -5.01
N GLN A 263 23.44 -20.07 -5.38
CA GLN A 263 23.88 -21.33 -5.98
C GLN A 263 23.72 -22.51 -5.01
N ALA A 264 23.98 -22.29 -3.71
CA ALA A 264 23.74 -23.31 -2.69
C ALA A 264 22.24 -23.62 -2.59
N ALA A 265 21.39 -22.59 -2.47
CA ALA A 265 19.94 -22.76 -2.44
C ALA A 265 19.43 -23.51 -3.68
N LEU A 266 19.93 -23.18 -4.88
CA LEU A 266 19.53 -23.84 -6.14
C LEU A 266 19.83 -25.33 -6.15
N ARG A 267 20.95 -25.74 -5.54
CA ARG A 267 21.34 -27.16 -5.43
C ARG A 267 20.49 -27.92 -4.41
N HIS A 268 19.90 -27.23 -3.44
CA HIS A 268 19.01 -27.82 -2.44
C HIS A 268 17.58 -28.00 -2.94
N LEU A 269 17.20 -27.31 -4.03
CA LEU A 269 15.97 -27.58 -4.77
C LEU A 269 16.15 -28.93 -5.48
N ALA A 270 15.64 -29.99 -4.87
CA ALA A 270 15.69 -31.34 -5.44
C ALA A 270 15.08 -31.34 -6.85
N PRO A 271 15.58 -32.21 -7.76
CA PRO A 271 14.87 -32.51 -9.01
C PRO A 271 13.52 -33.18 -8.76
#